data_AF-A0A0B5AH66-F1
#
_entry.id   AF-A0A0B5AH66-F1
#
_cell.length_a   1.000
_cell.length_b   1.000
_cell.length_c   1.000
_cell.angle_alpha   90.00
_cell.angle_beta   90.00
_cell.angle_gamma   90.00
#
_symmetry.space_group_name_H-M   'P 1'
#
loop_
_entity.id
_entity.type
_entity.pdbx_description
1 polymer ?
#
loop_
_entity_poly.entity_id
_entity_poly.type
_entity_poly.pdbx_seq_one_letter_code
_entity_poly.pdbx_strand_id
1 'polypeptide(L)'
;MIGLVIAAGIFMTVQVKYYDVKTAVFLQYEEMQIKSIHQIGGWGEWFKEYVLVVEKDRVTYRMWTDEDGKVVDSEVFKGGS
;
A
#
# COMPACT_ATOMS: atom_id res chain seq x y z
N MET A 1 -16.87 -25.09 -9.10
CA MET A 1 -16.24 -24.33 -10.21
C MET A 1 -16.52 -22.83 -10.10
N ILE A 2 -17.78 -22.39 -9.90
CA ILE A 2 -18.16 -20.97 -9.79
C ILE A 2 -17.42 -20.22 -8.66
N GLY A 3 -17.31 -20.80 -7.46
CA GLY A 3 -16.60 -20.15 -6.34
C GLY A 3 -15.11 -19.90 -6.59
N LEU A 4 -14.47 -20.70 -7.45
CA LEU A 4 -13.06 -20.56 -7.83
C LEU A 4 -12.85 -19.37 -8.78
N VAL A 5 -13.82 -19.13 -9.68
CA VAL A 5 -13.84 -17.97 -10.57
C VAL A 5 -14.04 -16.67 -9.78
N ILE A 6 -14.92 -16.68 -8.78
CA ILE A 6 -15.15 -15.52 -7.90
C ILE A 6 -13.90 -15.22 -7.07
N ALA A 7 -13.29 -16.23 -6.44
CA ALA A 7 -12.07 -16.06 -5.66
C ALA A 7 -10.89 -15.55 -6.52
N ALA A 8 -10.73 -16.07 -7.73
CA ALA A 8 -9.72 -15.60 -8.67
C ALA A 8 -9.96 -14.15 -9.11
N GLY A 9 -11.22 -13.76 -9.33
CA GLY A 9 -11.61 -12.37 -9.62
C GLY A 9 -11.25 -11.42 -8.49
N ILE A 10 -11.60 -11.77 -7.25
CA ILE A 10 -11.25 -10.97 -6.06
C ILE A 10 -9.72 -10.85 -5.94
N PHE A 11 -8.99 -11.96 -6.08
CA PHE A 11 -7.53 -11.95 -6.00
C PHE A 11 -6.88 -11.04 -7.05
N MET A 12 -7.35 -11.09 -8.30
CA MET A 12 -6.87 -10.21 -9.37
C MET A 12 -7.14 -8.74 -9.07
N THR A 13 -8.33 -8.39 -8.57
CA THR A 13 -8.65 -6.99 -8.24
C THR A 13 -7.78 -6.43 -7.09
N VAL A 14 -7.43 -7.27 -6.12
CA VAL A 14 -6.53 -6.89 -5.01
C VAL A 14 -5.12 -6.65 -5.53
N GLN A 15 -4.62 -7.51 -6.42
CA GLN A 15 -3.29 -7.37 -7.03
C GLN A 15 -3.18 -6.11 -7.91
N VAL A 16 -4.20 -5.80 -8.71
CA VAL A 16 -4.23 -4.59 -9.54
C VAL A 16 -4.21 -3.33 -8.66
N LYS A 17 -5.07 -3.25 -7.64
CA LYS A 17 -5.08 -2.10 -6.72
C LYS A 17 -3.73 -1.94 -5.99
N TYR A 18 -3.09 -3.04 -5.61
CA TYR A 18 -1.78 -2.98 -4.97
C TYR A 18 -0.69 -2.44 -5.92
N TYR A 19 -0.74 -2.81 -7.19
CA TYR A 19 0.17 -2.30 -8.21
C TYR A 19 -0.07 -0.81 -8.49
N ASP A 20 -1.33 -0.38 -8.55
CA ASP A 20 -1.70 1.03 -8.75
C ASP A 20 -1.20 1.91 -7.59
N VAL A 21 -1.43 1.51 -6.33
CA VAL A 21 -0.93 2.25 -5.15
C VAL A 21 0.60 2.32 -5.14
N LYS A 22 1.27 1.20 -5.46
CA LYS A 22 2.73 1.18 -5.57
C LYS A 22 3.24 2.14 -6.65
N THR A 23 2.55 2.20 -7.78
CA THR A 23 2.90 3.05 -8.92
C THR A 23 2.64 4.52 -8.62
N ALA A 24 1.52 4.86 -7.98
CA ALA A 24 1.19 6.22 -7.57
C ALA A 24 2.23 6.79 -6.59
N VAL A 25 2.64 5.99 -5.60
CA VAL A 25 3.67 6.40 -4.64
C VAL A 25 5.04 6.51 -5.31
N PHE A 26 5.38 5.58 -6.20
CA PHE A 26 6.65 5.65 -6.96
C PHE A 26 6.71 6.89 -7.88
N LEU A 27 5.61 7.25 -8.54
CA LEU A 27 5.53 8.44 -9.40
C LEU A 27 5.62 9.75 -8.62
N GLN A 28 5.14 9.80 -7.38
CA GLN A 28 5.29 10.99 -6.53
C GLN A 28 6.69 11.14 -5.95
N TYR A 29 7.42 10.04 -5.80
CA TYR A 29 8.69 10.02 -5.09
C TYR A 29 9.71 9.15 -5.82
N GLU A 30 10.26 9.72 -6.89
CA GLU A 30 11.21 9.10 -7.85
C GLU A 30 12.44 8.43 -7.19
N GLU A 31 12.76 8.79 -5.95
CA GLU A 31 13.96 8.33 -5.20
C GLU A 31 13.64 7.49 -3.95
N MET A 32 12.39 7.06 -3.76
CA MET A 32 11.99 6.30 -2.56
C MET A 32 12.06 4.79 -2.76
N GLN A 33 12.81 4.11 -1.89
CA GLN A 33 12.82 2.65 -1.85
C GLN A 33 11.69 2.16 -0.94
N ILE A 34 10.62 1.61 -1.52
CA ILE A 34 9.53 0.99 -0.75
C ILE A 34 10.07 -0.27 -0.06
N LYS A 35 10.18 -0.25 1.27
CA LYS A 35 10.64 -1.37 2.09
C LYS A 35 9.51 -2.35 2.39
N SER A 36 8.29 -1.86 2.65
CA SER A 36 7.12 -2.72 2.85
C SER A 36 5.83 -1.97 2.58
N ILE A 37 4.76 -2.70 2.23
CA ILE A 37 3.40 -2.17 2.12
C ILE A 37 2.50 -3.11 2.89
N HIS A 38 1.77 -2.55 3.85
CA HIS A 38 0.76 -3.23 4.64
C HIS A 38 -0.60 -2.66 4.27
N GLN A 39 -1.57 -3.53 4.05
CA GLN A 39 -2.96 -3.10 3.95
C GLN A 39 -3.56 -3.05 5.35
N ILE A 40 -4.18 -1.94 5.71
CA ILE A 40 -5.00 -1.79 6.92
C ILE A 40 -6.45 -1.93 6.50
N GLY A 41 -7.14 -2.92 7.08
CA GLY A 41 -8.53 -3.25 6.78
C GLY A 41 -8.72 -4.76 6.55
N GLY A 42 -9.68 -5.35 7.26
CA GLY A 42 -10.01 -6.76 7.19
C GLY A 42 -10.98 -7.11 6.05
N TRP A 43 -11.11 -8.41 5.77
CA TRP A 43 -12.12 -8.94 4.85
C TRP A 43 -13.52 -8.47 5.26
N GLY A 44 -14.11 -7.55 4.50
CA GLY A 44 -15.45 -6.99 4.73
C GLY A 44 -15.49 -5.51 5.15
N GLU A 45 -14.34 -4.88 5.40
CA GLU A 45 -14.27 -3.44 5.63
C GLU A 45 -14.13 -2.69 4.30
N TRP A 46 -14.95 -1.65 4.13
CA TRP A 46 -14.99 -0.83 2.91
C TRP A 46 -13.84 0.19 2.86
N PHE A 47 -13.20 0.46 3.99
CA PHE A 47 -12.05 1.35 4.10
C PHE A 47 -10.76 0.56 3.86
N LYS A 48 -10.16 0.76 2.69
CA LYS A 48 -8.85 0.19 2.34
C LYS A 48 -7.79 1.27 2.46
N GLU A 49 -7.26 1.44 3.66
CA GLU A 49 -6.09 2.28 3.86
C GLU A 49 -4.83 1.43 3.63
N TYR A 50 -3.84 1.99 2.96
CA TYR A 50 -2.55 1.34 2.77
C TYR A 50 -1.49 2.06 3.57
N VAL A 51 -0.61 1.29 4.21
CA VAL A 51 0.53 1.81 4.93
C VAL A 51 1.80 1.38 4.22
N LEU A 52 2.53 2.36 3.70
CA LEU A 52 3.80 2.14 3.03
C LEU A 52 4.94 2.53 3.97
N VAL A 53 5.93 1.66 4.09
CA VAL A 53 7.21 2.00 4.71
C VAL A 53 8.20 2.25 3.58
N VAL A 54 8.68 3.47 3.48
CA VAL A 54 9.57 3.93 2.41
C VAL A 54 10.87 4.47 3.00
N GLU A 55 11.99 4.22 2.34
CA GLU A 55 13.27 4.80 2.69
C GLU A 55 13.63 5.90 1.71
N LYS A 56 13.92 7.10 2.23
CA LYS A 56 14.41 8.25 1.49
C LYS A 56 15.60 8.84 2.24
N ASP A 57 16.71 9.09 1.57
CA ASP A 57 17.89 9.74 2.18
C ASP A 57 18.39 9.04 3.47
N ARG A 58 18.33 7.69 3.50
CA ARG A 58 18.64 6.84 4.68
C ARG A 58 17.72 7.05 5.89
N VAL A 59 16.62 7.78 5.72
CA VAL A 59 15.55 7.91 6.72
C VAL A 59 14.37 7.08 6.27
N THR A 60 13.86 6.24 7.17
CA THR A 60 12.64 5.47 6.91
C THR A 60 11.42 6.28 7.33
N TYR A 61 10.42 6.31 6.48
CA TYR A 61 9.13 6.95 6.71
C TYR A 61 8.04 5.90 6.64
N ARG A 62 7.01 6.07 7.45
CA ARG A 62 5.74 5.36 7.33
C ARG A 62 4.72 6.35 6.78
N MET A 63 4.10 6.00 5.67
CA MET A 63 3.09 6.79 4.99
C MET A 63 1.78 6.04 5.02
N TRP A 64 0.69 6.74 5.32
CA TRP A 64 -0.66 6.24 5.16
C TRP A 64 -1.24 6.80 3.88
N THR A 65 -1.86 5.95 3.08
CA THR A 65 -2.57 6.35 1.88
C THR A 65 -4.00 5.85 1.92
N ASP A 66 -4.86 6.60 1.23
CA ASP A 66 -6.20 6.12 0.91
C ASP A 66 -6.19 5.03 -0.16
N GLU A 67 -7.38 4.60 -0.59
CA GLU A 67 -7.56 3.51 -1.55
C GLU A 67 -7.10 3.85 -2.98
N ASP A 68 -6.90 5.13 -3.26
CA ASP A 68 -6.41 5.67 -4.54
C ASP A 68 -4.89 5.89 -4.50
N GLY A 69 -4.24 5.59 -3.36
CA GLY A 69 -2.80 5.74 -3.18
C GLY A 69 -2.36 7.18 -2.90
N LYS A 70 -3.30 8.07 -2.52
CA LYS A 70 -2.96 9.42 -2.11
C LYS A 70 -2.51 9.41 -0.65
N VAL A 71 -1.34 9.99 -0.39
CA VAL A 71 -0.81 10.13 0.97
C VAL A 71 -1.72 11.04 1.79
N VAL A 72 -2.29 10.48 2.86
CA VAL A 72 -3.11 11.21 3.84
C VAL A 72 -2.29 11.68 5.03
N ASP A 73 -1.27 10.90 5.41
CA ASP A 73 -0.36 11.23 6.51
C ASP A 73 1.01 10.55 6.33
N SER A 74 2.04 11.08 7.00
CA SER A 74 3.37 10.49 7.01
C SER A 74 4.13 10.78 8.30
N GLU A 75 4.77 9.77 8.87
CA GLU A 75 5.65 9.91 10.04
C GLU A 75 7.05 9.36 9.76
N VAL A 76 8.05 9.84 10.50
CA VAL A 76 9.38 9.23 10.51
C VAL A 76 9.29 7.88 11.21
N PHE A 77 9.50 6.80 10.48
CA PHE A 77 9.49 5.46 11.01
C PHE A 77 10.86 5.14 11.63
N LYS A 78 10.96 5.34 12.95
CA LYS A 78 12.08 4.82 13.73
C LYS A 78 11.83 3.34 13.97
N GLY A 79 12.24 2.49 13.04
CA GLY A 79 12.24 1.04 13.24
C GLY A 79 12.87 0.73 14.59
N GLY A 80 12.10 0.09 15.47
CA GLY A 80 12.58 -0.31 16.80
C GLY A 80 13.83 -1.18 16.68
N SER A 81 14.77 -0.92 17.58
CA SER A 81 16.08 -1.55 17.79
C SER A 81 16.15 -3.06 17.56
#